data_AF-A0A973F4H1-F1
#
_entry.id   AF-A0A973F4H1-F1
#
_cell.length_a   1.000
_cell.length_b   1.000
_cell.length_c   1.000
_cell.angle_alpha   90.00
_cell.angle_beta   90.00
_cell.angle_gamma   90.00
#
_symmetry.space_group_name_H-M   'P 1'
#
loop_
_entity.id
_entity.type
_entity.pdbx_description
1 polymer ?
#
loop_
_entity_poly.entity_id
_entity_poly.type
_entity_poly.pdbx_seq_one_letter_code
_entity_poly.pdbx_strand_id
1 'polypeptide(L)'
;MKTEVIKAHWKLYTVFSVLTLLVGSALIYYFLFFVPQLNAKDFVTKNEGNFLRTKDNVSYLEETVSNWNDFVSGEMEQKTAKLTETKKSFEDLKSTLTGFQNKQETKELSSILNQYCDKSINLLNNILTISEYFKKVEKSVSAFNSLNTQTNSIDELKKLVLDFKSVSESSLAELEKIEAPQAILGIDKDYKDLLRQYIESANLLTAAIEQNNISEVEKVGKSSDEAVSLIANQLSTDLTSFIETSNMAKDMELIKSFKKLGEEKIAKLKNKYKI
;
A
#
# COMPACT_ATOMS: atom_id res chain seq x y z
N MET A 1 29.30 37.77 76.16
CA MET A 1 28.18 37.79 75.17
C MET A 1 28.65 37.27 73.79
N LYS A 2 29.14 36.02 73.70
CA LYS A 2 29.63 35.40 72.43
C LYS A 2 29.15 33.96 72.20
N THR A 3 28.41 33.37 73.15
CA THR A 3 28.07 31.94 73.13
C THR A 3 26.73 31.64 72.43
N GLU A 4 25.83 32.62 72.31
CA GLU A 4 24.55 32.42 71.61
C GLU A 4 24.67 32.52 70.09
N VAL A 5 25.57 33.36 69.56
CA VAL A 5 25.77 33.54 68.11
C VAL A 5 26.33 32.26 67.46
N ILE A 6 27.25 31.56 68.13
CA ILE A 6 27.84 30.30 67.62
C ILE A 6 26.81 29.17 67.61
N LYS A 7 25.99 29.03 68.66
CA LYS A 7 24.89 28.05 68.68
C LYS A 7 23.81 28.37 67.65
N ALA A 8 23.48 29.64 67.45
CA ALA A 8 22.54 30.08 66.44
C ALA A 8 23.04 29.80 65.01
N HIS A 9 24.32 30.07 64.72
CA HIS A 9 24.94 29.76 63.42
C HIS A 9 24.98 28.25 63.13
N TRP A 10 25.32 27.42 64.13
CA TRP A 10 25.35 25.97 63.97
C TRP A 10 23.95 25.39 63.71
N LYS A 11 22.92 25.89 64.42
CA LYS A 11 21.50 25.56 64.15
C LYS A 11 21.04 26.02 62.76
N LEU A 12 21.42 27.23 62.33
CA LEU A 12 21.05 27.75 61.01
C LEU A 12 21.65 26.88 59.89
N TYR A 13 22.92 26.49 60.04
CA TYR A 13 23.62 25.64 59.07
C TYR A 13 23.01 24.23 59.00
N THR A 14 22.64 23.63 60.13
CA THR A 14 21.95 22.32 60.14
C THR A 14 20.56 22.39 59.54
N VAL A 15 19.77 23.44 59.83
CA VAL A 15 18.46 23.64 59.22
C VAL A 15 18.59 23.84 57.70
N PHE A 16 19.54 24.65 57.24
CA PHE A 16 19.77 24.89 55.81
C PHE A 16 20.21 23.61 55.08
N SER A 17 21.12 22.83 55.66
CA SER A 17 21.58 21.57 55.07
C SER A 17 20.48 20.50 55.03
N VAL A 18 19.64 20.36 56.07
CA VAL A 18 18.47 19.48 56.05
C VAL A 18 17.44 19.92 55.02
N LEU A 19 17.17 21.24 54.90
CA LEU A 19 16.26 21.78 53.89
C LEU A 19 16.78 21.50 52.47
N THR A 20 18.09 21.65 52.24
CA THR A 20 18.71 21.38 50.93
C THR A 20 18.64 19.89 50.58
N LEU A 21 18.79 19.00 51.56
CA LEU A 21 18.66 17.54 51.39
C LEU A 21 17.21 17.13 51.13
N LEU A 22 16.24 17.75 51.79
CA LEU A 22 14.81 17.56 51.53
C LEU A 22 14.40 18.07 50.14
N VAL A 23 14.85 19.26 49.75
CA VAL A 23 14.60 19.81 48.41
C VAL A 23 15.29 18.97 47.34
N GLY A 24 16.55 18.58 47.55
CA GLY A 24 17.30 17.72 46.64
C GLY A 24 16.69 16.33 46.50
N SER A 25 16.26 15.70 47.59
CA SER A 25 15.58 14.40 47.55
C SER A 25 14.17 14.49 46.94
N ALA A 26 13.43 15.57 47.17
CA ALA A 26 12.15 15.82 46.51
C ALA A 26 12.31 16.06 45.00
N LEU A 27 13.35 16.80 44.57
CA LEU A 27 13.69 16.98 43.17
C LEU A 27 14.12 15.66 42.52
N ILE A 28 15.00 14.89 43.17
CA ILE A 28 15.42 13.57 42.70
C ILE A 28 14.20 12.64 42.59
N TYR A 29 13.33 12.63 43.60
CA TYR A 29 12.09 11.85 43.58
C TYR A 29 11.17 12.28 42.42
N TYR A 30 11.04 13.60 42.19
CA TYR A 30 10.30 14.14 41.07
C TYR A 30 10.88 13.68 39.72
N PHE A 31 12.19 13.79 39.53
CA PHE A 31 12.87 13.37 38.31
C PHE A 31 12.87 11.85 38.09
N LEU A 32 12.93 11.04 39.15
CA LEU A 32 12.93 9.58 39.05
C LEU A 32 11.52 9.01 38.88
N PHE A 33 10.49 9.65 39.44
CA PHE A 33 9.14 9.08 39.46
C PHE A 33 8.18 9.75 38.48
N PHE A 34 8.14 11.09 38.43
CA PHE A 34 7.15 11.83 37.64
C PHE A 34 7.58 12.07 36.20
N VAL A 35 8.84 12.49 35.96
CA VAL A 35 9.33 12.74 34.59
C VAL A 35 9.22 11.51 33.68
N PRO A 36 9.57 10.28 34.11
CA PRO A 36 9.39 9.09 33.27
C PRO A 36 7.93 8.68 33.05
N GLN A 37 6.99 9.13 33.90
CA GLN A 37 5.56 8.92 33.69
C GLN A 37 4.98 9.92 32.68
N LEU A 38 5.35 11.20 32.79
CA LEU A 38 4.96 12.23 31.82
C LEU A 38 5.45 11.88 30.41
N ASN A 39 6.73 11.50 30.27
CA ASN A 39 7.29 11.10 28.99
C ASN A 39 6.60 9.84 28.40
N ALA A 40 6.16 8.91 29.26
CA ALA A 40 5.41 7.74 28.81
C ALA A 40 3.99 8.11 28.35
N LYS A 41 3.33 9.07 29.03
CA LYS A 41 2.03 9.61 28.63
C LYS A 41 2.10 10.31 27.28
N ASP A 42 3.09 11.17 27.09
CA ASP A 42 3.29 11.89 25.83
C ASP A 42 3.59 10.91 24.68
N PHE A 43 4.42 9.88 24.95
CA PHE A 43 4.69 8.83 23.98
C PHE A 43 3.42 8.08 23.56
N VAL A 44 2.56 7.67 24.50
CA VAL A 44 1.33 6.93 24.20
C VAL A 44 0.35 7.80 23.41
N THR A 45 0.09 9.04 23.85
CA THR A 45 -0.83 9.96 23.17
C THR A 45 -0.39 10.28 21.74
N LYS A 46 0.91 10.59 21.54
CA LYS A 46 1.46 10.90 20.21
C LYS A 46 1.30 9.72 19.25
N ASN A 47 1.66 8.53 19.71
CA ASN A 47 1.60 7.33 18.86
C ASN A 47 0.17 6.85 18.63
N GLU A 48 -0.75 7.04 19.58
CA GLU A 48 -2.19 6.77 19.36
C GLU A 48 -2.74 7.63 18.23
N GLY A 49 -2.52 8.96 18.27
CA GLY A 49 -3.01 9.87 17.24
C GLY A 49 -2.48 9.50 15.84
N ASN A 50 -1.20 9.15 15.73
CA ASN A 50 -0.59 8.72 14.47
C ASN A 50 -1.06 7.32 14.05
N PHE A 51 -1.22 6.39 14.99
CA PHE A 51 -1.69 5.04 14.73
C PHE A 51 -3.14 5.03 14.22
N LEU A 52 -4.03 5.83 14.82
CA LEU A 52 -5.42 5.98 14.37
C LEU A 52 -5.51 6.50 12.94
N ARG A 53 -4.61 7.39 12.50
CA ARG A 53 -4.55 7.87 11.11
C ARG A 53 -4.20 6.76 10.11
N THR A 54 -3.50 5.72 10.54
CA THR A 54 -3.19 4.56 9.68
C THR A 54 -4.30 3.50 9.66
N LYS A 55 -5.37 3.66 10.46
CA LYS A 55 -6.43 2.66 10.57
C LYS A 55 -7.22 2.50 9.28
N ASP A 56 -7.59 3.61 8.65
CA ASP A 56 -8.34 3.64 7.40
C ASP A 56 -7.49 3.17 6.22
N ASN A 57 -6.17 3.40 6.30
CA ASN A 57 -5.19 2.92 5.33
C ASN A 57 -5.10 1.39 5.32
N VAL A 58 -5.24 0.73 6.47
CA VAL A 58 -5.31 -0.74 6.55
C VAL A 58 -6.57 -1.27 5.87
N SER A 59 -7.71 -0.61 6.06
CA SER A 59 -8.97 -1.01 5.40
C SER A 59 -8.86 -0.89 3.89
N TYR A 60 -8.25 0.20 3.40
CA TYR A 60 -7.99 0.37 1.97
C TYR A 60 -7.02 -0.69 1.41
N LEU A 61 -5.98 -1.05 2.18
CA LEU A 61 -5.05 -2.10 1.79
C LEU A 61 -5.72 -3.48 1.73
N GLU A 62 -6.61 -3.77 2.69
CA GLU A 62 -7.41 -4.99 2.72
C GLU A 62 -8.37 -5.06 1.51
N GLU A 63 -9.04 -3.97 1.18
CA GLU A 63 -9.89 -3.87 -0.01
C GLU A 63 -9.08 -4.09 -1.29
N THR A 64 -7.88 -3.49 -1.38
CA THR A 64 -6.97 -3.66 -2.52
C THR A 64 -6.55 -5.11 -2.71
N VAL A 65 -6.21 -5.82 -1.62
CA VAL A 65 -5.80 -7.23 -1.67
C VAL A 65 -6.99 -8.15 -1.97
N SER A 66 -8.16 -7.85 -1.40
CA SER A 66 -9.36 -8.70 -1.55
C SER A 66 -10.00 -8.56 -2.93
N ASN A 67 -9.97 -7.35 -3.50
CA ASN A 67 -10.55 -7.02 -4.80
C ASN A 67 -9.45 -6.78 -5.84
N TRP A 68 -8.42 -7.62 -5.84
CA TRP A 68 -7.25 -7.44 -6.69
C TRP A 68 -7.57 -7.28 -8.18
N ASN A 69 -8.48 -8.11 -8.70
CA ASN A 69 -8.86 -8.08 -10.11
C ASN A 69 -9.48 -6.73 -10.48
N ASP A 70 -10.34 -6.18 -9.61
CA ASP A 70 -10.93 -4.84 -9.79
C ASP A 70 -9.91 -3.73 -9.54
N PHE A 71 -8.95 -3.97 -8.66
CA PHE A 71 -7.88 -3.02 -8.39
C PHE A 71 -7.05 -2.78 -9.67
N VAL A 72 -6.71 -3.82 -10.42
CA VAL A 72 -5.91 -3.68 -11.65
C VAL A 72 -6.73 -3.29 -12.89
N SER A 73 -8.07 -3.20 -12.79
CA SER A 73 -8.97 -2.95 -13.92
C SER A 73 -9.15 -1.46 -14.29
N GLY A 74 -8.07 -0.67 -14.30
CA GLY A 74 -8.07 0.75 -14.69
C GLY A 74 -8.07 1.74 -13.51
N GLU A 75 -8.00 3.04 -13.81
CA GLU A 75 -7.81 4.12 -12.82
C GLU A 75 -6.48 4.01 -12.05
N MET A 76 -5.47 3.40 -12.66
CA MET A 76 -4.22 3.06 -11.99
C MET A 76 -3.43 4.29 -11.55
N GLU A 77 -3.59 5.43 -12.23
CA GLU A 77 -2.99 6.70 -11.79
C GLU A 77 -3.49 7.11 -10.41
N GLN A 78 -4.82 7.09 -10.20
CA GLN A 78 -5.45 7.48 -8.94
C GLN A 78 -5.18 6.45 -7.83
N LYS A 79 -5.33 5.17 -8.16
CA LYS A 79 -5.07 4.06 -7.23
C LYS A 79 -3.62 4.03 -6.76
N THR A 80 -2.65 4.24 -7.66
CA THR A 80 -1.22 4.29 -7.31
C THR A 80 -0.87 5.51 -6.46
N ALA A 81 -1.49 6.66 -6.72
CA ALA A 81 -1.33 7.84 -5.88
C ALA A 81 -1.83 7.59 -4.44
N LYS A 82 -3.02 6.98 -4.29
CA LYS A 82 -3.59 6.63 -2.99
C LYS A 82 -2.74 5.62 -2.22
N LEU A 83 -2.16 4.62 -2.89
CA LEU A 83 -1.19 3.70 -2.27
C LEU A 83 0.09 4.42 -1.81
N THR A 84 0.56 5.41 -2.57
CA THR A 84 1.73 6.22 -2.20
C THR A 84 1.46 7.04 -0.94
N GLU A 85 0.28 7.66 -0.82
CA GLU A 85 -0.14 8.38 0.38
C GLU A 85 -0.32 7.46 1.59
N THR A 86 -0.89 6.27 1.35
CA THR A 86 -1.05 5.20 2.35
C THR A 86 0.32 4.81 2.91
N LYS A 87 1.30 4.55 2.04
CA LYS A 87 2.68 4.23 2.43
C LYS A 87 3.33 5.34 3.24
N LYS A 88 3.21 6.60 2.78
CA LYS A 88 3.76 7.76 3.49
C LYS A 88 3.23 7.85 4.92
N SER A 89 1.95 7.56 5.14
CA SER A 89 1.36 7.58 6.49
C SER A 89 1.99 6.55 7.43
N PHE A 90 2.36 5.36 6.93
CA PHE A 90 3.07 4.35 7.71
C PHE A 90 4.52 4.74 7.97
N GLU A 91 5.20 5.35 7.00
CA GLU A 91 6.56 5.90 7.16
C GLU A 91 6.58 7.03 8.20
N ASP A 92 5.59 7.92 8.17
CA ASP A 92 5.41 9.00 9.15
C ASP A 92 5.20 8.41 10.55
N LEU A 93 4.29 7.43 10.71
CA LEU A 93 4.13 6.73 11.99
C LEU A 93 5.45 6.11 12.45
N LYS A 94 6.15 5.39 11.57
CA LYS A 94 7.43 4.74 11.88
C LYS A 94 8.49 5.74 12.34
N SER A 95 8.58 6.91 11.69
CA SER A 95 9.50 7.98 12.09
C SER A 95 9.22 8.48 13.51
N THR A 96 7.95 8.52 13.91
CA THR A 96 7.55 8.98 15.25
C THR A 96 7.82 7.99 16.38
N LEU A 97 8.08 6.73 16.04
CA LEU A 97 8.45 5.67 17.00
C LEU A 97 9.91 5.82 17.49
N THR A 98 10.71 6.70 16.87
CA THR A 98 12.08 7.02 17.30
C THR A 98 12.06 8.02 18.46
N GLY A 99 11.76 7.54 19.67
CA GLY A 99 11.72 8.39 20.86
C GLY A 99 11.41 7.65 22.17
N PHE A 100 12.06 8.08 23.26
CA PHE A 100 11.92 7.67 24.67
C PHE A 100 11.38 6.24 24.95
N GLN A 101 12.30 5.27 25.04
CA GLN A 101 12.01 3.86 25.29
C GLN A 101 12.43 3.40 26.71
N ASN A 102 12.31 4.25 27.72
CA ASN A 102 12.91 3.93 29.04
C ASN A 102 12.09 2.96 29.89
N LYS A 103 10.82 2.67 29.53
CA LYS A 103 9.97 1.68 30.21
C LYS A 103 9.69 0.48 29.33
N GLN A 104 9.67 -0.71 29.93
CA GLN A 104 9.41 -1.97 29.24
C GLN A 104 8.11 -1.94 28.42
N GLU A 105 7.06 -1.31 28.95
CA GLU A 105 5.76 -1.29 28.29
C GLU A 105 5.71 -0.35 27.08
N THR A 106 6.47 0.77 27.09
CA THR A 106 6.59 1.66 25.93
C THR A 106 7.54 1.08 24.89
N LYS A 107 8.55 0.30 25.30
CA LYS A 107 9.37 -0.55 24.40
C LYS A 107 8.50 -1.57 23.66
N GLU A 108 7.62 -2.27 24.39
CA GLU A 108 6.71 -3.26 23.80
C GLU A 108 5.74 -2.61 22.80
N LEU A 109 5.12 -1.47 23.15
CA LEU A 109 4.28 -0.73 22.21
C LEU A 109 5.08 -0.29 20.96
N SER A 110 6.27 0.27 21.16
CA SER A 110 7.16 0.66 20.05
C SER A 110 7.51 -0.53 19.15
N SER A 111 7.79 -1.70 19.71
CA SER A 111 8.09 -2.91 18.95
C SER A 111 6.90 -3.39 18.12
N ILE A 112 5.69 -3.42 18.71
CA ILE A 112 4.46 -3.81 18.00
C ILE A 112 4.19 -2.86 16.84
N LEU A 113 4.25 -1.54 17.09
CA LEU A 113 3.99 -0.53 16.07
C LEU A 113 5.07 -0.51 14.98
N ASN A 114 6.34 -0.79 15.31
CA ASN A 114 7.39 -0.94 14.30
C ASN A 114 7.11 -2.13 13.39
N GLN A 115 6.75 -3.29 13.94
CA GLN A 115 6.40 -4.47 13.15
C GLN A 115 5.17 -4.23 12.27
N TYR A 116 4.16 -3.56 12.81
CA TYR A 116 2.99 -3.11 12.06
C TYR A 116 3.36 -2.24 10.85
N CYS A 117 4.19 -1.21 11.06
CA CYS A 117 4.66 -0.35 9.98
C CYS A 117 5.52 -1.12 8.97
N ASP A 118 6.48 -1.92 9.41
CA ASP A 118 7.39 -2.67 8.54
C ASP A 118 6.63 -3.63 7.64
N LYS A 119 5.68 -4.38 8.19
CA LYS A 119 4.84 -5.30 7.41
C LYS A 119 3.96 -4.54 6.40
N SER A 120 3.36 -3.43 6.82
CA SER A 120 2.51 -2.61 5.95
C SER A 120 3.31 -1.97 4.80
N ILE A 121 4.47 -1.40 5.09
CA ILE A 121 5.36 -0.77 4.10
C ILE A 121 5.88 -1.82 3.10
N ASN A 122 6.25 -3.02 3.57
CA ASN A 122 6.71 -4.08 2.69
C ASN A 122 5.61 -4.55 1.72
N LEU A 123 4.39 -4.79 2.22
CA LEU A 123 3.24 -5.14 1.36
C LEU A 123 2.94 -4.01 0.36
N LEU A 124 2.94 -2.75 0.82
CA LEU A 124 2.73 -1.59 -0.03
C LEU A 124 3.80 -1.43 -1.11
N ASN A 125 5.07 -1.71 -0.81
CA ASN A 125 6.14 -1.67 -1.81
C ASN A 125 5.87 -2.69 -2.93
N ASN A 126 5.46 -3.92 -2.58
CA ASN A 126 5.14 -4.94 -3.56
C ASN A 126 3.96 -4.53 -4.45
N ILE A 127 2.87 -4.05 -3.83
CA ILE A 127 1.67 -3.59 -4.56
C ILE A 127 2.00 -2.37 -5.43
N LEU A 128 2.77 -1.40 -4.93
CA LEU A 128 3.17 -0.21 -5.68
C LEU A 128 4.01 -0.53 -6.91
N THR A 129 4.94 -1.49 -6.80
CA THR A 129 5.74 -1.93 -7.95
C THR A 129 4.85 -2.50 -9.05
N ILE A 130 3.82 -3.27 -8.68
CA ILE A 130 2.87 -3.85 -9.63
C ILE A 130 1.90 -2.78 -10.14
N SER A 131 1.44 -1.87 -9.29
CA SER A 131 0.52 -0.80 -9.70
C SER A 131 1.17 0.18 -10.67
N GLU A 132 2.46 0.49 -10.49
CA GLU A 132 3.25 1.28 -11.45
C GLU A 132 3.43 0.56 -12.79
N TYR A 133 3.55 -0.77 -12.80
CA TYR A 133 3.51 -1.55 -14.02
C TYR A 133 2.15 -1.40 -14.72
N PHE A 134 1.03 -1.70 -14.03
CA PHE A 134 -0.31 -1.62 -14.62
C PHE A 134 -0.69 -0.19 -15.02
N LYS A 135 -0.19 0.84 -14.35
CA LYS A 135 -0.33 2.24 -14.77
C LYS A 135 0.33 2.50 -16.12
N LYS A 136 1.48 1.88 -16.39
CA LYS A 136 2.12 1.98 -17.71
C LYS A 136 1.37 1.15 -18.75
N VAL A 137 0.89 -0.05 -18.40
CA VAL A 137 0.02 -0.87 -19.26
C VAL A 137 -1.21 -0.07 -19.67
N GLU A 138 -1.96 0.48 -18.71
CA GLU A 138 -3.16 1.29 -18.95
C GLU A 138 -2.88 2.46 -19.87
N LYS A 139 -1.76 3.18 -19.69
CA LYS A 139 -1.34 4.24 -20.61
C LYS A 139 -1.12 3.71 -22.02
N SER A 140 -0.42 2.59 -22.16
CA SER A 140 -0.16 1.94 -23.45
C SER A 140 -1.43 1.46 -24.14
N VAL A 141 -2.46 1.05 -23.39
CA VAL A 141 -3.72 0.50 -23.95
C VAL A 141 -4.91 1.47 -23.88
N SER A 142 -4.72 2.70 -23.39
CA SER A 142 -5.80 3.68 -23.18
C SER A 142 -6.60 4.01 -24.44
N ALA A 143 -5.98 3.89 -25.61
CA ALA A 143 -6.62 4.12 -26.91
C ALA A 143 -7.74 3.11 -27.21
N PHE A 144 -7.73 1.90 -26.65
CA PHE A 144 -8.79 0.90 -26.87
C PHE A 144 -10.16 1.40 -26.38
N ASN A 145 -10.20 2.10 -25.25
CA ASN A 145 -11.45 2.61 -24.67
C ASN A 145 -12.12 3.70 -25.53
N SER A 146 -11.41 4.24 -26.52
CA SER A 146 -11.92 5.27 -27.42
C SER A 146 -12.43 4.72 -28.76
N LEU A 147 -12.24 3.43 -29.04
CA LEU A 147 -12.68 2.81 -30.28
C LEU A 147 -14.20 2.59 -30.28
N ASN A 148 -14.89 3.15 -31.27
CA ASN A 148 -16.31 2.87 -31.49
C ASN A 148 -16.46 1.50 -32.19
N THR A 149 -17.06 0.53 -31.50
CA THR A 149 -17.21 -0.84 -32.01
C THR A 149 -18.47 -1.08 -32.84
N GLN A 150 -19.32 -0.06 -33.04
CA GLN A 150 -20.54 -0.19 -33.85
C GLN A 150 -20.22 0.04 -35.34
N THR A 151 -20.71 -0.84 -36.21
CA THR A 151 -20.56 -0.73 -37.66
C THR A 151 -21.86 -1.11 -38.38
N ASN A 152 -22.22 -0.37 -39.42
CA ASN A 152 -23.38 -0.64 -40.28
C ASN A 152 -22.97 -0.92 -41.74
N SER A 153 -21.68 -0.92 -42.06
CA SER A 153 -21.17 -1.13 -43.41
C SER A 153 -19.80 -1.83 -43.44
N ILE A 154 -19.48 -2.45 -44.58
CA ILE A 154 -18.19 -3.12 -44.78
C ILE A 154 -17.03 -2.11 -44.75
N ASP A 155 -17.23 -0.88 -45.25
CA ASP A 155 -16.20 0.17 -45.22
C ASP A 155 -15.91 0.65 -43.79
N GLU A 156 -16.95 0.81 -42.96
CA GLU A 156 -16.82 1.12 -41.54
C GLU A 156 -16.13 -0.03 -40.78
N LEU A 157 -16.48 -1.28 -41.10
CA LEU A 157 -15.81 -2.46 -40.53
C LEU A 157 -14.32 -2.48 -40.92
N LYS A 158 -13.99 -2.20 -42.18
CA LYS A 158 -12.59 -2.12 -42.64
C LYS A 158 -11.81 -1.09 -41.85
N LYS A 159 -12.38 0.10 -41.66
CA LYS A 159 -11.75 1.16 -40.88
C LYS A 159 -11.56 0.74 -39.42
N LEU A 160 -12.58 0.15 -38.79
CA LEU A 160 -12.52 -0.33 -37.42
C LEU A 160 -11.42 -1.37 -37.21
N VAL A 161 -11.31 -2.34 -38.12
CA VAL A 161 -10.27 -3.38 -38.07
C VAL A 161 -8.87 -2.78 -38.19
N LEU A 162 -8.68 -1.79 -39.07
CA LEU A 162 -7.40 -1.09 -39.22
C LEU A 162 -7.04 -0.26 -37.98
N ASP A 163 -8.00 0.48 -37.43
CA ASP A 163 -7.80 1.28 -36.20
C ASP A 163 -7.47 0.35 -35.02
N PHE A 164 -8.19 -0.76 -34.88
CA PHE A 164 -7.96 -1.77 -33.84
C PHE A 164 -6.57 -2.41 -33.95
N LYS A 165 -6.14 -2.74 -35.17
CA LYS A 165 -4.78 -3.25 -35.43
C LYS A 165 -3.73 -2.23 -35.02
N SER A 166 -3.85 -0.99 -35.50
CA SER A 166 -2.86 0.06 -35.24
C SER A 166 -2.72 0.35 -33.76
N VAL A 167 -3.84 0.40 -33.02
CA VAL A 167 -3.85 0.53 -31.57
C VAL A 167 -3.15 -0.66 -30.92
N SER A 168 -3.48 -1.89 -31.31
CA SER A 168 -2.87 -3.11 -30.74
C SER A 168 -1.35 -3.17 -30.99
N GLU A 169 -0.88 -2.83 -32.19
CA GLU A 169 0.55 -2.79 -32.53
C GLU A 169 1.30 -1.74 -31.72
N SER A 170 0.74 -0.53 -31.60
CA SER A 170 1.31 0.55 -30.80
C SER A 170 1.38 0.16 -29.32
N SER A 171 0.29 -0.36 -28.76
CA SER A 171 0.21 -0.84 -27.39
C SER A 171 1.21 -1.95 -27.10
N LEU A 172 1.34 -2.94 -28.00
CA LEU A 172 2.30 -4.04 -27.85
C LEU A 172 3.74 -3.52 -27.87
N ALA A 173 4.06 -2.65 -28.83
CA ALA A 173 5.40 -2.07 -28.96
C ALA A 173 5.80 -1.24 -27.72
N GLU A 174 4.86 -0.48 -27.14
CA GLU A 174 5.12 0.22 -25.87
C GLU A 174 5.21 -0.75 -24.69
N LEU A 175 4.37 -1.77 -24.63
CA LEU A 175 4.37 -2.76 -23.55
C LEU A 175 5.65 -3.61 -23.53
N GLU A 176 6.22 -3.93 -24.69
CA GLU A 176 7.49 -4.65 -24.80
C GLU A 176 8.69 -3.84 -24.30
N LYS A 177 8.58 -2.52 -24.15
CA LYS A 177 9.60 -1.66 -23.52
C LYS A 177 9.51 -1.66 -21.99
N ILE A 178 8.44 -2.20 -21.43
CA ILE A 178 8.20 -2.22 -19.98
C ILE A 178 8.69 -3.54 -19.43
N GLU A 179 9.62 -3.48 -18.48
CA GLU A 179 10.03 -4.65 -17.71
C GLU A 179 8.95 -4.98 -16.67
N ALA A 180 8.42 -6.20 -16.74
CA ALA A 180 7.43 -6.69 -15.80
C ALA A 180 8.08 -7.17 -14.50
N PRO A 181 7.51 -6.86 -13.32
CA PRO A 181 7.93 -7.46 -12.06
C PRO A 181 7.86 -9.00 -12.13
N GLN A 182 8.86 -9.67 -11.54
CA GLN A 182 8.97 -11.14 -11.53
C GLN A 182 7.68 -11.84 -11.10
N ALA A 183 6.95 -11.24 -10.15
CA ALA A 183 5.74 -11.81 -9.57
C ALA A 183 4.54 -11.86 -10.53
N ILE A 184 4.59 -11.14 -11.66
CA ILE A 184 3.47 -11.04 -12.62
C ILE A 184 3.88 -11.40 -14.06
N LEU A 185 4.98 -12.14 -14.25
CA LEU A 185 5.45 -12.51 -15.60
C LEU A 185 4.42 -13.33 -16.40
N GLY A 186 3.62 -14.17 -15.74
CA GLY A 186 2.52 -14.90 -16.39
C GLY A 186 1.46 -13.94 -16.93
N ILE A 187 1.00 -13.02 -16.08
CA ILE A 187 0.04 -11.98 -16.44
C ILE A 187 0.57 -11.07 -17.55
N ASP A 188 1.83 -10.63 -17.49
CA ASP A 188 2.46 -9.82 -18.54
C ASP A 188 2.49 -10.56 -19.89
N LYS A 189 2.85 -11.85 -19.85
CA LYS A 189 2.83 -12.70 -21.04
C LYS A 189 1.42 -12.80 -21.62
N ASP A 190 0.42 -13.08 -20.80
CA ASP A 190 -0.97 -13.23 -21.25
C ASP A 190 -1.52 -11.92 -21.86
N TYR A 191 -1.20 -10.77 -21.28
CA TYR A 191 -1.54 -9.46 -21.87
C TYR A 191 -0.88 -9.24 -23.25
N LYS A 192 0.40 -9.59 -23.39
CA LYS A 192 1.12 -9.47 -24.66
C LYS A 192 0.56 -10.45 -25.69
N ASP A 193 0.23 -11.67 -25.29
CA ASP A 193 -0.37 -12.68 -26.15
C ASP A 193 -1.78 -12.26 -26.60
N LEU A 194 -2.56 -11.60 -25.73
CA LEU A 194 -3.85 -11.02 -26.09
C LEU A 194 -3.71 -9.94 -27.17
N LEU A 195 -2.75 -9.01 -27.02
CA LEU A 195 -2.47 -7.98 -28.03
C LEU A 195 -1.99 -8.58 -29.36
N ARG A 196 -1.15 -9.62 -29.31
CA ARG A 196 -0.71 -10.35 -30.52
C ARG A 196 -1.89 -11.02 -31.22
N GLN A 197 -2.77 -11.66 -30.46
CA GLN A 197 -3.97 -12.29 -31.02
C GLN A 197 -4.89 -11.25 -31.66
N TYR A 198 -5.05 -10.07 -31.05
CA TYR A 198 -5.80 -8.97 -31.66
C TYR A 198 -5.20 -8.50 -33.00
N ILE A 199 -3.87 -8.40 -33.10
CA ILE A 199 -3.19 -8.04 -34.35
C ILE A 199 -3.40 -9.12 -35.41
N GLU A 200 -3.27 -10.40 -35.04
CA GLU A 200 -3.49 -11.54 -35.94
C GLU A 200 -4.93 -11.56 -36.46
N SER A 201 -5.91 -11.45 -35.56
CA SER A 201 -7.33 -11.37 -35.89
C SER A 201 -7.63 -10.22 -36.85
N ALA A 202 -7.03 -9.05 -36.61
CA ALA A 202 -7.22 -7.90 -37.50
C ALA A 202 -6.60 -8.11 -38.89
N ASN A 203 -5.46 -8.79 -38.99
CA ASN A 203 -4.86 -9.16 -40.28
C ASN A 203 -5.75 -10.11 -41.07
N LEU A 204 -6.29 -11.15 -40.42
CA LEU A 204 -7.19 -12.11 -41.04
C LEU A 204 -8.51 -11.46 -41.49
N LEU A 205 -9.09 -10.60 -40.64
CA LEU A 205 -10.30 -9.85 -40.98
C LEU A 205 -10.07 -8.90 -42.16
N THR A 206 -8.93 -8.21 -42.19
CA THR A 206 -8.58 -7.33 -43.31
C THR A 206 -8.53 -8.12 -44.63
N ALA A 207 -7.88 -9.29 -44.64
CA ALA A 207 -7.81 -10.13 -45.83
C ALA A 207 -9.19 -10.64 -46.28
N ALA A 208 -10.06 -11.03 -45.35
CA ALA A 208 -11.41 -11.49 -45.66
C ALA A 208 -12.30 -10.36 -46.21
N ILE A 209 -12.18 -9.14 -45.65
CA ILE A 209 -12.89 -7.95 -46.11
C ILE A 209 -12.43 -7.56 -47.52
N GLU A 210 -11.13 -7.60 -47.81
CA GLU A 210 -10.60 -7.26 -49.15
C GLU A 210 -11.06 -8.21 -50.25
N GLN A 211 -11.40 -9.45 -49.89
CA GLN A 211 -12.00 -10.43 -50.80
C GLN A 211 -13.52 -10.23 -50.99
N ASN A 212 -14.14 -9.26 -50.29
CA ASN A 212 -15.59 -9.07 -50.23
C ASN A 212 -16.37 -10.36 -49.89
N ASN A 213 -15.75 -11.25 -49.10
CA ASN A 213 -16.31 -12.54 -48.75
C ASN A 213 -16.90 -12.50 -47.33
N ILE A 214 -18.17 -12.11 -47.23
CA ILE A 214 -18.89 -11.97 -45.94
C ILE A 214 -18.86 -13.28 -45.14
N SER A 215 -18.98 -14.43 -45.79
CA SER A 215 -18.94 -15.74 -45.10
C SER A 215 -17.57 -16.00 -44.47
N GLU A 216 -16.47 -15.57 -45.09
CA GLU A 216 -15.14 -15.70 -44.51
C GLU A 216 -14.92 -14.68 -43.40
N VAL A 217 -15.44 -13.46 -43.53
CA VAL A 217 -15.42 -12.45 -42.45
C VAL A 217 -16.09 -12.99 -41.18
N GLU A 218 -17.29 -13.58 -41.30
CA GLU A 218 -18.00 -14.18 -40.16
C GLU A 218 -17.23 -15.35 -39.54
N LYS A 219 -16.63 -16.20 -40.37
CA LYS A 219 -15.84 -17.36 -39.92
C LYS A 219 -14.57 -16.93 -39.18
N VAL A 220 -13.84 -15.96 -39.73
CA VAL A 220 -12.64 -15.38 -39.09
C VAL A 220 -13.02 -14.66 -37.80
N GLY A 221 -14.14 -13.93 -37.78
CA GLY A 221 -14.67 -13.29 -36.58
C GLY A 221 -14.90 -14.30 -35.46
N LYS A 222 -15.63 -15.38 -35.72
CA LYS A 222 -15.87 -16.45 -34.73
C LYS A 222 -14.59 -17.10 -34.23
N SER A 223 -13.68 -17.45 -35.14
CA SER A 223 -12.39 -18.04 -34.76
C SER A 223 -11.54 -17.08 -33.92
N SER A 224 -11.63 -15.78 -34.19
CA SER A 224 -10.94 -14.74 -33.43
C SER A 224 -11.54 -14.61 -32.03
N ASP A 225 -12.87 -14.59 -31.90
CA ASP A 225 -13.56 -14.55 -30.62
C ASP A 225 -13.20 -15.76 -29.74
N GLU A 226 -13.14 -16.95 -30.32
CA GLU A 226 -12.73 -18.18 -29.62
C GLU A 226 -11.28 -18.09 -29.11
N ALA A 227 -10.35 -17.62 -29.94
CA ALA A 227 -8.94 -17.49 -29.58
C ALA A 227 -8.72 -16.41 -28.50
N VAL A 228 -9.33 -15.24 -28.67
CA VAL A 228 -9.32 -14.15 -27.69
C VAL A 228 -9.92 -14.61 -26.36
N SER A 229 -11.05 -15.32 -26.40
CA SER A 229 -11.69 -15.84 -25.19
C SER A 229 -10.78 -16.80 -24.43
N LEU A 230 -10.05 -17.68 -25.13
CA LEU A 230 -9.12 -18.61 -24.50
C LEU A 230 -7.98 -17.88 -23.76
N ILE A 231 -7.38 -16.86 -24.39
CA ILE A 231 -6.32 -16.06 -23.76
C ILE A 231 -6.87 -15.22 -22.60
N ALA A 232 -8.04 -14.60 -22.77
CA ALA A 232 -8.69 -13.80 -21.72
C ALA A 232 -9.04 -14.67 -20.48
N ASN A 233 -9.47 -15.92 -20.70
CA ASN A 233 -9.73 -16.87 -19.61
C ASN A 233 -8.44 -17.27 -18.89
N GLN A 234 -7.33 -17.44 -19.62
CA GLN A 234 -6.02 -17.69 -19.02
C GLN A 234 -5.58 -16.48 -18.17
N LEU A 235 -5.65 -15.27 -18.73
CA LEU A 235 -5.33 -14.03 -18.02
C LEU A 235 -6.16 -13.88 -16.74
N SER A 236 -7.46 -14.15 -16.80
CA SER A 236 -8.36 -14.10 -15.63
C SER A 236 -7.98 -15.15 -14.57
N THR A 237 -7.56 -16.34 -15.01
CA THR A 237 -7.07 -17.42 -14.12
C THR A 237 -5.77 -17.00 -13.44
N ASP A 238 -4.81 -16.47 -14.21
CA ASP A 238 -3.51 -16.01 -13.71
C ASP A 238 -3.68 -14.86 -12.72
N LEU A 239 -4.53 -13.88 -13.02
CA LEU A 239 -4.88 -12.77 -12.12
C LEU A 239 -5.48 -13.27 -10.79
N THR A 240 -6.37 -14.25 -10.85
CA THR A 240 -7.01 -14.81 -9.65
C THR A 240 -5.99 -15.61 -8.81
N SER A 241 -5.15 -16.40 -9.47
CA SER A 241 -4.11 -17.21 -8.80
C SER A 241 -2.99 -16.37 -8.19
N PHE A 242 -2.78 -15.14 -8.68
CA PHE A 242 -1.73 -14.25 -8.20
C PHE A 242 -1.86 -13.95 -6.71
N ILE A 243 -3.07 -13.69 -6.20
CA ILE A 243 -3.26 -13.40 -4.77
C ILE A 243 -2.96 -14.61 -3.90
N GLU A 244 -3.30 -15.81 -4.37
CA GLU A 244 -3.01 -17.06 -3.66
C GLU A 244 -1.50 -17.34 -3.60
N THR A 245 -0.76 -16.97 -4.64
CA THR A 245 0.68 -17.26 -4.77
C THR A 245 1.59 -16.16 -4.24
N SER A 246 1.14 -14.90 -4.19
CA SER A 246 1.94 -13.72 -3.82
C SER A 246 2.11 -13.48 -2.31
N ASN A 247 1.55 -14.34 -1.46
CA ASN A 247 1.46 -14.18 0.00
C ASN A 247 0.76 -12.88 0.47
N MET A 248 0.18 -12.06 -0.41
CA MET A 248 -0.44 -10.79 -0.03
C MET A 248 -1.54 -10.96 1.02
N ALA A 249 -2.39 -11.98 0.87
CA ALA A 249 -3.42 -12.29 1.87
C ALA A 249 -2.82 -12.64 3.24
N LYS A 250 -1.72 -13.40 3.27
CA LYS A 250 -1.03 -13.76 4.52
C LYS A 250 -0.37 -12.55 5.17
N ASP A 251 0.27 -11.68 4.39
CA ASP A 251 0.85 -10.44 4.89
C ASP A 251 -0.24 -9.50 5.44
N MET A 252 -1.40 -9.44 4.78
CA MET A 252 -2.56 -8.68 5.24
C MET A 252 -3.07 -9.19 6.60
N GLU A 253 -3.19 -10.51 6.80
CA GLU A 253 -3.58 -11.08 8.09
C GLU A 253 -2.56 -10.79 9.21
N LEU A 254 -1.26 -10.79 8.91
CA LEU A 254 -0.23 -10.36 9.85
C LEU A 254 -0.38 -8.88 10.23
N ILE A 255 -0.64 -8.00 9.27
CA ILE A 255 -0.88 -6.58 9.50
C ILE A 255 -2.10 -6.37 10.41
N LYS A 256 -3.20 -7.08 10.15
CA LYS A 256 -4.41 -7.04 11.00
C LYS A 256 -4.13 -7.51 12.42
N SER A 257 -3.34 -8.57 12.57
CA SER A 257 -2.92 -9.06 13.89
C SER A 257 -2.12 -8.01 14.66
N PHE A 258 -1.12 -7.38 14.03
CA PHE A 258 -0.36 -6.31 14.68
C PHE A 258 -1.18 -5.05 14.95
N LYS A 259 -2.14 -4.70 14.08
CA LYS A 259 -3.10 -3.62 14.32
C LYS A 259 -3.89 -3.88 15.61
N LYS A 260 -4.46 -5.08 15.75
CA LYS A 260 -5.21 -5.48 16.96
C LYS A 260 -4.33 -5.42 18.22
N LEU A 261 -3.11 -5.96 18.16
CA LEU A 261 -2.15 -5.90 19.28
C LEU A 261 -1.79 -4.45 19.64
N GLY A 262 -1.66 -3.57 18.65
CA GLY A 262 -1.44 -2.14 18.84
C GLY A 262 -2.61 -1.46 19.56
N GLU A 263 -3.84 -1.70 19.10
CA GLU A 263 -5.08 -1.19 19.73
C GLU A 263 -5.18 -1.64 21.21
N GLU A 264 -4.98 -2.92 21.49
CA GLU A 264 -5.03 -3.49 22.84
C GLU A 264 -3.95 -2.88 23.75
N LYS A 265 -2.72 -2.74 23.25
CA LYS A 265 -1.60 -2.21 24.02
C LYS A 265 -1.78 -0.72 24.33
N ILE A 266 -2.26 0.07 23.37
CA ILE A 266 -2.58 1.48 23.57
C ILE A 266 -3.67 1.61 24.65
N ALA A 267 -4.77 0.87 24.54
CA ALA A 267 -5.86 0.91 25.52
C ALA A 267 -5.38 0.57 26.94
N LYS A 268 -4.55 -0.46 27.10
CA LYS A 268 -3.96 -0.83 28.39
C LYS A 268 -3.09 0.28 28.98
N LEU A 269 -2.28 0.94 28.14
CA LEU A 269 -1.40 2.01 28.59
C LEU A 269 -2.17 3.30 28.92
N LYS A 270 -3.24 3.63 28.19
CA LYS A 270 -4.12 4.76 28.52
C LYS A 270 -4.73 4.61 29.90
N ASN A 271 -5.28 3.43 30.20
CA ASN A 271 -5.81 3.13 31.53
C ASN A 271 -4.72 3.26 32.61
N LYS A 272 -3.53 2.70 32.37
CA LYS A 272 -2.40 2.76 33.31
C LYS A 272 -1.93 4.19 33.62
N TYR A 273 -1.84 5.03 32.59
CA TYR A 273 -1.33 6.40 32.71
C TYR A 273 -2.42 7.46 32.88
N LYS A 274 -3.70 7.05 32.99
CA LYS A 274 -4.87 7.93 33.11
C LYS A 274 -4.88 9.00 32.00
N ILE A 275 -4.86 8.51 30.76
CA ILE A 275 -4.92 9.28 29.51
C ILE A 275 -6.31 9.11 28.90
#